data_AF-A0A484CXD7-F1
#
_entry.id   AF-A0A484CXD7-F1
#
_cell.length_a   1.000
_cell.length_b   1.000
_cell.length_c   1.000
_cell.angle_alpha   90.00
_cell.angle_beta   90.00
_cell.angle_gamma   90.00
#
_symmetry.space_group_name_H-M   'P 1'
#
loop_
_entity.id
_entity.type
_entity.pdbx_description
1 polymer ?
#
loop_
_entity_poly.entity_id
_entity_poly.type
_entity_poly.pdbx_seq_one_letter_code
_entity_poly.pdbx_strand_id
1 'polypeptide(L)'
;MRGRIGAQWNTEDPVTRRDSVSVDRRRNPGRDYLANAGCLRPLKRIEDKDLLVEDIMFQLVHRVSGALQRFREGMKTLSVLDAIRMHPDAFRPLFCHEPSPLTADVLEQLFEIRLSAVGRNKRRAEECVVAFWRDYLLDVEEQEGPLQLGGILAFATGANDIPPLAFSPLPSGVFLHELPLRQGRHLPTANTCINCFKLTVLKKFEDFK
;
A
#
# COMPACT_ATOMS: atom_id res chain seq x y z
N MET A 1 -43.01 -66.96 31.68
CA MET A 1 -43.01 -67.40 30.27
C MET A 1 -42.49 -66.27 29.39
N ARG A 2 -41.82 -66.65 28.30
CA ARG A 2 -41.04 -65.87 27.31
C ARG A 2 -41.63 -64.54 26.81
N GLY A 3 -40.71 -63.62 26.42
CA GLY A 3 -40.89 -62.56 25.39
C GLY A 3 -39.90 -61.41 25.61
N ARG A 4 -38.74 -61.31 24.89
CA ARG A 4 -38.45 -60.46 23.71
C ARG A 4 -38.86 -58.98 23.92
N ILE A 5 -38.02 -57.95 23.78
CA ILE A 5 -37.33 -57.34 22.59
C ILE A 5 -36.31 -56.32 23.21
N GLY A 6 -35.01 -56.25 22.92
CA GLY A 6 -34.32 -55.84 21.69
C GLY A 6 -33.77 -54.39 21.81
N ALA A 7 -32.45 -54.21 21.94
CA ALA A 7 -31.73 -52.98 21.57
C ALA A 7 -30.21 -53.24 21.53
N GLN A 8 -29.60 -52.87 20.39
CA GLN A 8 -28.18 -52.98 20.06
C GLN A 8 -27.31 -52.12 20.99
N TRP A 9 -26.15 -52.66 21.36
CA TRP A 9 -25.00 -51.88 21.78
C TRP A 9 -23.88 -52.18 20.79
N ASN A 10 -23.60 -51.21 19.91
CA ASN A 10 -22.33 -51.12 19.21
C ASN A 10 -21.31 -50.63 20.25
N THR A 11 -20.42 -51.52 20.67
CA THR A 11 -19.21 -51.13 21.40
C THR A 11 -18.17 -50.71 20.36
N GLU A 12 -18.03 -49.39 20.18
CA GLU A 12 -16.82 -48.79 19.62
C GLU A 12 -15.72 -48.84 20.68
N ASP A 13 -14.56 -49.37 20.30
CA ASP A 13 -13.29 -49.22 21.02
C ASP A 13 -12.15 -49.27 19.98
N PRO A 14 -10.99 -48.62 20.24
CA PRO A 14 -10.63 -47.42 19.50
C PRO A 14 -9.24 -47.56 18.87
N VAL A 15 -9.15 -47.71 17.56
CA VAL A 15 -7.89 -47.50 16.81
C VAL A 15 -8.20 -46.87 15.45
N THR A 16 -8.68 -45.63 15.48
CA THR A 16 -8.75 -44.80 14.27
C THR A 16 -8.38 -43.37 14.59
N ARG A 17 -7.10 -43.08 14.38
CA ARG A 17 -6.50 -41.80 13.92
C ARG A 17 -5.10 -41.71 14.50
N ARG A 18 -4.15 -42.34 13.81
CA ARG A 18 -2.83 -41.72 13.75
C ARG A 18 -3.01 -40.45 12.96
N ASP A 19 -2.56 -39.36 13.55
CA ASP A 19 -2.41 -38.06 12.92
C ASP A 19 -1.66 -38.22 11.60
N SER A 20 -2.39 -38.21 10.49
CA SER A 20 -1.82 -37.88 9.20
C SER A 20 -1.77 -36.36 9.12
N VAL A 21 -0.88 -35.75 9.90
CA VAL A 21 -0.26 -34.49 9.47
C VAL A 21 0.60 -34.88 8.28
N SER A 22 0.01 -34.79 7.09
CA SER A 22 0.77 -34.81 5.85
C SER A 22 1.64 -33.55 5.85
N VAL A 23 2.84 -33.68 6.43
CA VAL A 23 3.93 -32.74 6.22
C VAL A 23 4.11 -32.66 4.70
N ASP A 24 3.77 -31.50 4.13
CA ASP A 24 3.86 -31.18 2.71
C ASP A 24 5.28 -31.46 2.20
N ARG A 25 5.47 -32.67 1.68
CA ARG A 25 6.75 -33.14 1.14
C ARG A 25 6.96 -32.49 -0.22
N ARG A 26 7.59 -31.31 -0.16
CA ARG A 26 8.34 -30.60 -1.20
C ARG A 26 7.54 -29.67 -2.10
N ARG A 27 7.03 -28.58 -1.54
CA ARG A 27 6.91 -27.33 -2.31
C ARG A 27 8.32 -26.87 -2.66
N ASN A 28 8.73 -27.08 -3.92
CA ASN A 28 10.00 -26.55 -4.42
C ASN A 28 9.66 -25.26 -5.18
N PRO A 29 9.85 -24.08 -4.59
CA PRO A 29 9.43 -22.81 -5.19
C PRO A 29 10.05 -22.58 -6.58
N GLY A 30 11.27 -23.08 -6.82
CA GLY A 30 11.90 -23.01 -8.15
C GLY A 30 11.18 -23.88 -9.18
N ARG A 31 10.72 -25.07 -8.77
CA ARG A 31 9.97 -25.99 -9.65
C ARG A 31 8.58 -25.45 -9.97
N ASP A 32 7.90 -24.90 -8.98
CA ASP A 32 6.57 -24.29 -9.14
C ASP A 32 6.65 -23.04 -10.03
N TYR A 33 7.69 -22.22 -9.87
CA TYR A 33 7.96 -21.08 -10.75
C TYR A 33 8.15 -21.53 -12.21
N LEU A 34 9.02 -22.52 -12.46
CA LEU A 34 9.25 -23.05 -13.81
C LEU A 34 7.98 -23.67 -14.41
N ALA A 35 7.14 -24.31 -13.60
CA ALA A 35 5.85 -24.84 -14.03
C ALA A 35 4.90 -23.72 -14.48
N ASN A 36 4.75 -22.69 -13.64
CA ASN A 36 3.90 -21.53 -13.94
C ASN A 36 4.43 -20.71 -15.13
N ALA A 37 5.75 -20.71 -15.32
CA ALA A 37 6.41 -20.05 -16.45
C ALA A 37 6.33 -20.85 -17.76
N GLY A 38 5.83 -22.10 -17.73
CA GLY A 38 5.75 -23.00 -18.88
C GLY A 38 7.08 -23.63 -19.29
N CYS A 39 8.08 -23.60 -18.41
CA CYS A 39 9.44 -24.09 -18.65
C CYS A 39 9.79 -25.35 -17.85
N LEU A 40 8.82 -25.95 -17.13
CA LEU A 40 9.10 -27.17 -16.37
C LEU A 40 9.30 -28.36 -17.30
N ARG A 41 10.56 -28.80 -17.43
CA ARG A 41 10.94 -30.04 -18.14
C ARG A 41 11.65 -31.04 -17.23
N PRO A 42 11.52 -32.36 -17.49
CA PRO A 42 12.26 -33.37 -16.76
C PRO A 42 13.77 -33.24 -17.00
N LEU A 43 14.53 -32.99 -15.93
CA LEU A 43 15.99 -33.05 -15.94
C LEU A 43 16.40 -34.42 -15.40
N LYS A 44 17.08 -35.22 -16.21
CA LYS A 44 17.42 -36.63 -15.91
C LYS A 44 18.89 -36.82 -15.59
N ARG A 45 19.75 -35.94 -16.11
CA ARG A 45 21.21 -36.01 -15.91
C ARG A 45 21.78 -34.63 -15.60
N ILE A 46 23.00 -34.59 -15.07
CA ILE A 46 23.65 -33.33 -14.70
C ILE A 46 23.98 -32.48 -15.93
N GLU A 47 24.15 -33.12 -17.10
CA GLU A 47 24.35 -32.45 -18.38
C GLU A 47 23.11 -31.66 -18.84
N ASP A 48 21.92 -31.99 -18.32
CA ASP A 48 20.68 -31.24 -18.60
C ASP A 48 20.65 -29.88 -17.88
N LYS A 49 21.68 -29.52 -17.09
CA LYS A 49 21.76 -28.23 -16.40
C LYS A 49 21.70 -27.04 -17.38
N ASP A 50 22.24 -27.21 -18.59
CA ASP A 50 22.30 -26.12 -19.57
C ASP A 50 20.88 -25.78 -20.08
N LEU A 51 20.02 -26.79 -20.18
CA LEU A 51 18.60 -26.64 -20.47
C LEU A 51 17.89 -25.82 -19.37
N LEU A 52 18.19 -26.10 -18.10
CA LEU A 52 17.66 -25.28 -17.01
C LEU A 52 18.15 -23.83 -17.08
N VAL A 53 19.42 -23.60 -17.44
CA VAL A 53 19.97 -22.25 -17.62
C VAL A 53 19.27 -21.52 -18.77
N GLU A 54 19.02 -22.17 -19.90
CA GLU A 54 18.27 -21.59 -21.02
C GLU A 54 16.87 -21.13 -20.60
N ASP A 55 16.14 -21.97 -19.87
CA ASP A 55 14.79 -21.67 -19.40
C ASP A 55 14.78 -20.45 -18.46
N ILE A 56 15.74 -20.40 -17.54
CA ILE A 56 15.92 -19.27 -16.62
C ILE A 56 16.29 -18.00 -17.39
N MET A 57 17.23 -18.09 -18.33
CA MET A 57 17.65 -16.97 -19.17
C MET A 57 16.49 -16.45 -20.04
N PHE A 58 15.65 -17.34 -20.55
CA PHE A 58 14.48 -16.93 -21.29
C PHE A 58 13.50 -16.14 -20.42
N GLN A 59 13.17 -16.64 -19.22
CA GLN A 59 12.20 -15.99 -18.34
C GLN A 59 12.69 -14.66 -17.77
N LEU A 60 13.97 -14.58 -17.41
CA LEU A 60 14.53 -13.39 -16.74
C LEU A 60 15.06 -12.34 -17.73
N VAL A 61 15.57 -12.76 -18.89
CA VAL A 61 16.30 -11.86 -19.81
C VAL A 61 15.59 -11.75 -21.15
N HIS A 62 15.41 -12.86 -21.88
CA HIS A 62 14.92 -12.76 -23.26
C HIS A 62 13.48 -12.28 -23.36
N ARG A 63 12.60 -12.75 -22.47
CA ARG A 63 11.18 -12.39 -22.44
C ARG A 63 10.96 -10.88 -22.25
N VAL A 64 11.81 -10.23 -21.47
CA VAL A 64 11.71 -8.79 -21.17
C VAL A 64 12.60 -7.94 -22.08
N SER A 65 13.54 -8.54 -22.83
CA SER A 65 14.53 -7.83 -23.64
C SER A 65 13.91 -6.82 -24.61
N GLY A 66 12.84 -7.20 -25.32
CA GLY A 66 12.18 -6.31 -26.27
C GLY A 66 11.46 -5.13 -25.60
N ALA A 67 10.89 -5.33 -24.40
CA ALA A 67 10.28 -4.25 -23.63
C ALA A 67 11.34 -3.32 -23.03
N LEU A 68 12.42 -3.90 -22.47
CA LEU A 68 13.53 -3.15 -21.90
C LEU A 68 14.27 -2.31 -22.94
N GLN A 69 14.48 -2.86 -24.14
CA GLN A 69 15.10 -2.13 -25.24
C GLN A 69 14.26 -0.92 -25.66
N ARG A 70 12.95 -1.10 -25.85
CA ARG A 70 12.03 0.02 -26.17
C ARG A 70 11.95 1.05 -25.04
N PHE A 71 11.95 0.60 -23.79
CA PHE A 71 12.00 1.50 -22.63
C PHE A 71 13.28 2.33 -22.62
N ARG A 72 14.44 1.69 -22.88
CA ARG A 72 15.74 2.36 -23.01
C ARG A 72 15.74 3.37 -24.16
N GLU A 73 15.19 3.03 -25.31
CA GLU A 73 15.05 3.94 -26.45
C GLU A 73 14.15 5.13 -26.11
N GLY A 74 13.01 4.90 -25.46
CA GLY A 74 12.10 5.96 -25.01
C GLY A 74 12.78 6.93 -24.03
N MET A 75 13.57 6.44 -23.08
CA MET A 75 14.33 7.30 -22.16
C MET A 75 15.44 8.10 -22.85
N LYS A 76 15.96 7.63 -23.99
CA LYS A 76 16.93 8.40 -24.78
C LYS A 76 16.29 9.53 -25.56
N THR A 77 15.00 9.45 -25.91
CA THR A 77 14.30 10.48 -26.71
C THR A 77 14.43 11.87 -26.12
N LEU A 78 14.45 11.99 -24.79
CA LEU A 78 14.64 13.25 -24.05
C LEU A 78 15.96 13.30 -23.29
N SER A 79 16.95 12.47 -23.67
CA SER A 79 18.27 12.37 -23.02
C SER A 79 18.25 12.01 -21.52
N VAL A 80 17.11 11.53 -20.99
CA VAL A 80 16.97 11.14 -19.58
C VAL A 80 17.95 10.03 -19.24
N LEU A 81 18.11 9.04 -20.13
CA LEU A 81 19.06 7.94 -19.92
C LEU A 81 20.51 8.43 -19.81
N ASP A 82 20.89 9.42 -20.62
CA ASP A 82 22.26 9.94 -20.62
C ASP A 82 22.50 10.79 -19.37
N ALA A 83 21.50 11.57 -18.93
CA ALA A 83 21.54 12.29 -17.66
C ALA A 83 21.68 11.36 -16.44
N ILE A 84 20.91 10.26 -16.39
CA ILE A 84 21.01 9.24 -15.34
C ILE A 84 22.44 8.67 -15.29
N ARG A 85 23.04 8.37 -16.45
CA ARG A 85 24.40 7.81 -16.53
C ARG A 85 25.48 8.80 -16.12
N MET A 86 25.29 10.08 -16.42
CA MET A 86 26.23 11.15 -16.07
C MET A 86 26.15 11.52 -14.58
N HIS A 87 24.97 11.39 -13.97
CA HIS A 87 24.72 11.81 -12.59
C HIS A 87 23.96 10.75 -11.77
N PRO A 88 24.50 9.52 -11.63
CA PRO A 88 23.78 8.41 -11.00
C PRO A 88 23.32 8.72 -9.57
N ASP A 89 24.14 9.41 -8.78
CA ASP A 89 23.81 9.75 -7.39
C ASP A 89 22.65 10.75 -7.28
N ALA A 90 22.53 11.69 -8.22
CA ALA A 90 21.44 12.67 -8.23
C ALA A 90 20.10 12.04 -8.62
N PHE A 91 20.12 11.00 -9.47
CA PHE A 91 18.92 10.29 -9.93
C PHE A 91 18.54 9.11 -9.04
N ARG A 92 19.44 8.64 -8.16
CA ARG A 92 19.18 7.53 -7.26
C ARG A 92 17.90 7.73 -6.43
N PRO A 93 17.65 8.88 -5.76
CA PRO A 93 16.42 9.06 -4.99
C PRO A 93 15.15 9.03 -5.86
N LEU A 94 15.25 9.35 -7.16
CA LEU A 94 14.12 9.40 -8.09
C LEU A 94 13.68 8.02 -8.58
N PHE A 95 14.62 7.09 -8.72
CA PHE A 95 14.38 5.77 -9.32
C PHE A 95 14.57 4.60 -8.34
N CYS A 96 15.23 4.83 -7.21
CA CYS A 96 15.42 3.84 -6.16
C CYS A 96 14.63 4.28 -4.93
N HIS A 97 13.72 3.41 -4.48
CA HIS A 97 12.96 3.66 -3.28
C HIS A 97 13.90 3.66 -2.06
N GLU A 98 13.94 4.78 -1.35
CA GLU A 98 14.59 4.90 -0.05
C GLU A 98 13.48 5.15 0.99
N PRO A 99 13.18 4.16 1.85
CA PRO A 99 12.10 4.31 2.82
C PRO A 99 12.49 5.36 3.86
N SER A 100 11.67 6.39 4.00
CA SER A 100 11.72 7.34 5.12
C SER A 100 10.43 7.21 5.91
N PRO A 101 10.48 7.08 7.24
CA PRO A 101 9.26 7.07 8.04
C PRO A 101 8.54 8.41 7.88
N LEU A 102 7.27 8.35 7.49
CA LEU A 102 6.38 9.50 7.55
C LEU A 102 5.92 9.66 9.00
N THR A 103 6.12 10.85 9.57
CA THR A 103 5.69 11.16 10.95
C THR A 103 4.55 12.15 10.97
N ALA A 104 3.86 12.26 12.11
CA ALA A 104 2.78 13.23 12.31
C ALA A 104 3.29 14.66 12.09
N ASP A 105 4.46 14.99 12.64
CA ASP A 105 5.12 16.31 12.48
C ASP A 105 5.47 16.61 11.01
N VAL A 106 6.03 15.63 10.30
CA VAL A 106 6.37 15.79 8.88
C VAL A 106 5.11 16.02 8.06
N LEU A 107 4.05 15.26 8.33
CA LEU A 107 2.79 15.40 7.62
C LEU A 107 2.09 16.72 7.96
N GLU A 108 2.14 17.18 9.22
CA GLU A 108 1.59 18.47 9.61
C GLU A 108 2.26 19.63 8.88
N GLN A 109 3.59 19.65 8.85
CA GLN A 109 4.38 20.70 8.19
C GLN A 109 4.25 20.69 6.67
N LEU A 110 3.91 19.54 6.09
CA LEU A 110 3.74 19.40 4.65
C LEU A 110 2.54 20.19 4.11
N PHE A 111 1.48 20.36 4.90
CA PHE A 111 0.24 21.00 4.46
C PHE A 111 0.16 22.48 4.88
N GLU A 112 -0.02 23.35 3.91
CA GLU A 112 -0.37 24.74 4.15
C GLU A 112 -1.88 24.85 4.47
N ILE A 113 -2.22 24.96 5.76
CA ILE A 113 -3.62 25.14 6.19
C ILE A 113 -4.06 26.60 6.01
N ARG A 114 -5.03 26.82 5.11
CA ARG A 114 -5.52 28.16 4.77
C ARG A 114 -6.72 28.54 5.62
N LEU A 115 -6.45 29.36 6.63
CA LEU A 115 -7.44 29.89 7.56
C LEU A 115 -8.12 31.16 6.99
N SER A 116 -9.37 31.39 7.40
CA SER A 116 -10.10 32.63 7.11
C SER A 116 -9.43 33.85 7.74
N ALA A 117 -9.77 35.05 7.24
CA ALA A 117 -9.27 36.31 7.79
C ALA A 117 -9.57 36.49 9.29
N VAL A 118 -8.64 37.13 10.00
CA VAL A 118 -8.75 37.43 11.45
C VAL A 118 -10.00 38.27 11.72
N GLY A 119 -10.67 37.99 12.84
CA GLY A 119 -11.88 38.71 13.27
C GLY A 119 -13.20 38.14 12.74
N ARG A 120 -13.17 37.10 11.89
CA ARG A 120 -14.38 36.37 11.49
C ARG A 120 -14.72 35.27 12.51
N ASN A 121 -16.02 35.08 12.81
CA ASN A 121 -16.49 33.97 13.64
C ASN A 121 -16.02 32.60 13.14
N LYS A 122 -15.85 32.47 11.81
CA LYS A 122 -15.34 31.26 11.15
C LYS A 122 -13.92 30.89 11.61
N ARG A 123 -13.05 31.88 11.84
CA ARG A 123 -11.63 31.66 12.18
C ARG A 123 -11.43 30.85 13.45
N ARG A 124 -12.20 31.14 14.51
CA ARG A 124 -12.11 30.39 15.77
C ARG A 124 -12.47 28.91 15.60
N ALA A 125 -13.49 28.64 14.78
CA ALA A 125 -13.91 27.27 14.52
C ALA A 125 -12.86 26.52 13.68
N GLU A 126 -12.24 27.19 12.71
CA GLU A 126 -11.14 26.62 11.92
C GLU A 126 -9.92 26.31 12.80
N GLU A 127 -9.51 27.24 13.67
CA GLU A 127 -8.39 27.03 14.60
C GLU A 127 -8.60 25.81 15.52
N CYS A 128 -9.84 25.59 15.97
CA CYS A 128 -10.21 24.39 16.71
C CYS A 128 -10.04 23.12 15.88
N VAL A 129 -10.48 23.14 14.62
CA VAL A 129 -10.32 22.00 13.70
C VAL A 129 -8.85 21.75 13.35
N VAL A 130 -8.01 22.77 13.31
CA VAL A 130 -6.56 22.60 13.15
C VAL A 130 -5.94 21.88 14.35
N ALA A 131 -6.40 22.18 15.56
CA ALA A 131 -5.99 21.42 16.75
C ALA A 131 -6.41 19.95 16.63
N PHE A 132 -7.68 19.68 16.26
CA PHE A 132 -8.15 18.31 16.02
C PHE A 132 -7.35 17.58 14.93
N TRP A 133 -6.99 18.26 13.84
CA TRP A 133 -6.14 17.70 12.80
C TRP A 133 -4.78 17.25 13.36
N ARG A 134 -4.11 18.09 14.15
CA ARG A 134 -2.83 17.76 14.78
C ARG A 134 -2.94 16.56 15.72
N ASP A 135 -3.93 16.59 16.60
CA ASP A 135 -4.19 15.51 17.56
C ASP A 135 -4.51 14.20 16.83
N TYR A 136 -5.26 14.25 15.73
CA TYR A 136 -5.57 13.08 14.91
C TYR A 136 -4.34 12.50 14.21
N LEU A 137 -3.41 13.33 13.74
CA LEU A 137 -2.17 12.83 13.15
C LEU A 137 -1.32 12.08 14.18
N LEU A 138 -1.23 12.59 15.41
CA LEU A 138 -0.52 11.93 16.51
C LEU A 138 -1.21 10.60 16.88
N ASP A 139 -2.54 10.61 17.02
CA ASP A 139 -3.33 9.40 17.27
C ASP A 139 -3.08 8.31 16.21
N VAL A 140 -2.95 8.70 14.94
CA VAL A 140 -2.72 7.75 13.83
C VAL A 140 -1.27 7.26 13.79
N GLU A 141 -0.31 8.09 14.20
CA GLU A 141 1.09 7.70 14.32
C GLU A 141 1.31 6.67 15.44
N GLU A 142 0.65 6.85 16.59
CA GLU A 142 0.80 5.97 17.76
C GLU A 142 0.04 4.65 17.63
N GLN A 143 -0.99 4.59 16.78
CA GLN A 143 -1.84 3.41 16.64
C GLN A 143 -1.29 2.39 15.63
N GLU A 144 -1.14 1.14 16.06
CA GLU A 144 -0.98 0.02 15.13
C GLU A 144 -2.34 -0.34 14.50
N GLY A 145 -2.50 -0.07 13.20
CA GLY A 145 -3.75 -0.32 12.50
C GLY A 145 -3.64 -0.25 10.97
N PRO A 146 -4.76 -0.51 10.26
CA PRO A 146 -4.80 -0.41 8.80
C PRO A 146 -4.74 1.04 8.31
N LEU A 147 -5.09 2.00 9.16
CA LEU A 147 -4.95 3.42 8.91
C LEU A 147 -3.54 3.85 9.28
N GLN A 148 -2.78 4.32 8.31
CA GLN A 148 -1.44 4.87 8.50
C GLN A 148 -1.38 6.30 7.96
N LEU A 149 -0.40 7.08 8.41
CA LEU A 149 -0.17 8.44 7.91
C LEU A 149 -0.06 8.49 6.38
N GLY A 150 0.52 7.47 5.75
CA GLY A 150 0.59 7.37 4.29
C GLY A 150 -0.80 7.30 3.62
N GLY A 151 -1.79 6.68 4.27
CA GLY A 151 -3.17 6.68 3.79
C GLY A 151 -3.82 8.06 3.84
N ILE A 152 -3.49 8.87 4.85
CA ILE A 152 -3.94 10.27 4.95
C ILE A 152 -3.28 11.11 3.85
N LEU A 153 -1.99 10.91 3.62
CA LEU A 153 -1.27 11.58 2.54
C LEU A 153 -1.87 11.23 1.18
N ALA A 154 -2.18 9.95 0.94
CA ALA A 154 -2.76 9.49 -0.32
C ALA A 154 -4.19 9.97 -0.52
N PHE A 155 -4.98 10.12 0.54
CA PHE A 155 -6.29 10.76 0.44
C PHE A 155 -6.19 12.16 -0.15
N ALA A 156 -5.21 12.95 0.29
CA ALA A 156 -5.06 14.35 -0.15
C ALA A 156 -4.29 14.51 -1.48
N THR A 157 -3.35 13.62 -1.78
CA THR A 157 -2.35 13.80 -2.85
C THR A 157 -2.32 12.66 -3.88
N GLY A 158 -2.90 11.51 -3.55
CA GLY A 158 -2.80 10.28 -4.35
C GLY A 158 -1.51 9.49 -4.16
N ALA A 159 -0.56 9.96 -3.33
CA ALA A 159 0.68 9.26 -3.02
C ALA A 159 0.74 8.86 -1.53
N ASN A 160 1.26 7.67 -1.22
CA ASN A 160 1.42 7.21 0.17
C ASN A 160 2.72 7.71 0.82
N ASP A 161 3.65 8.24 0.02
CA ASP A 161 4.95 8.75 0.44
C ASP A 161 5.19 10.12 -0.20
N ILE A 162 6.08 10.92 0.40
CA ILE A 162 6.49 12.20 -0.15
C ILE A 162 7.40 11.95 -1.37
N PRO A 163 7.06 12.45 -2.57
CA PRO A 163 7.90 12.28 -3.75
C PRO A 163 9.29 12.92 -3.55
N PRO A 164 10.36 12.38 -4.14
CA PRO A 164 11.71 12.94 -3.96
C PRO A 164 11.87 14.39 -4.48
N LEU A 165 11.01 14.81 -5.42
CA LEU A 165 10.93 16.20 -5.91
C LEU A 165 9.91 17.05 -5.15
N ALA A 166 9.40 16.54 -4.03
CA ALA A 166 8.25 17.06 -3.30
C ALA A 166 6.99 17.17 -4.17
N PHE A 167 5.93 17.73 -3.59
CA PHE A 167 4.65 17.94 -4.27
C PHE A 167 4.60 19.30 -4.97
N SER A 168 4.00 19.33 -6.17
CA SER A 168 3.67 20.54 -6.91
C SER A 168 2.26 20.41 -7.50
N PRO A 169 1.29 21.24 -7.10
CA PRO A 169 1.39 22.34 -6.13
C PRO A 169 1.62 21.86 -4.68
N LEU A 170 2.06 22.77 -3.80
CA LEU A 170 2.23 22.46 -2.38
C LEU A 170 0.91 21.96 -1.78
N PRO A 171 0.92 20.90 -0.94
CA PRO A 171 -0.29 20.40 -0.32
C PRO A 171 -0.94 21.45 0.58
N SER A 172 -2.26 21.49 0.60
CA SER A 172 -3.02 22.49 1.35
C SER A 172 -4.28 21.93 2.00
N GLY A 173 -4.68 22.55 3.10
CA GLY A 173 -5.93 22.25 3.79
C GLY A 173 -6.86 23.45 3.83
N VAL A 174 -8.15 23.23 3.57
CA VAL A 174 -9.21 24.24 3.71
C VAL A 174 -10.38 23.68 4.52
N PHE A 175 -11.40 24.51 4.77
CA PHE A 175 -12.51 24.17 5.66
C PHE A 175 -13.86 24.17 4.93
N LEU A 176 -14.67 23.15 5.21
CA LEU A 176 -16.05 23.04 4.79
C LEU A 176 -16.96 23.66 5.85
N HIS A 177 -17.34 24.93 5.62
CA HIS A 177 -18.25 25.68 6.49
C HIS A 177 -19.72 25.46 6.16
N GLU A 178 -20.03 25.15 4.90
CA GLU A 178 -21.40 24.96 4.43
C GLU A 178 -21.78 23.49 4.58
N LEU A 179 -22.59 23.22 5.61
CA LEU A 179 -23.31 21.96 5.75
C LEU A 179 -24.58 22.10 4.89
N PRO A 180 -24.73 21.46 3.72
CA PRO A 180 -26.03 21.41 3.09
C PRO A 180 -27.02 20.72 4.04
N LEU A 181 -28.28 21.16 3.99
CA LEU A 181 -29.44 20.76 4.80
C LEU A 181 -29.78 19.25 4.84
N ARG A 182 -28.88 18.36 4.40
CA ARG A 182 -29.09 16.92 4.37
C ARG A 182 -28.47 16.27 5.60
N GLN A 183 -29.29 15.46 6.27
CA GLN A 183 -29.05 14.75 7.53
C GLN A 183 -27.99 13.63 7.40
N GLY A 184 -26.77 13.96 6.97
CA GLY A 184 -25.65 13.02 6.87
C GLY A 184 -24.41 13.56 7.57
N ARG A 185 -23.58 12.66 8.11
CA ARG A 185 -22.24 13.01 8.59
C ARG A 185 -21.41 13.52 7.41
N HIS A 186 -20.89 14.74 7.49
CA HIS A 186 -20.07 15.32 6.44
C HIS A 186 -18.64 14.84 6.59
N LEU A 187 -18.24 13.95 5.68
CA LEU A 187 -16.87 13.46 5.61
C LEU A 187 -15.95 14.53 4.98
N PRO A 188 -14.65 14.53 5.33
CA PRO A 188 -13.69 15.34 4.61
C PRO A 188 -13.67 14.97 3.12
N THR A 189 -13.25 15.90 2.28
CA THR A 189 -13.11 15.68 0.83
C THR A 189 -11.73 16.10 0.37
N ALA A 190 -11.26 15.58 -0.77
CA ALA A 190 -9.96 15.94 -1.32
C ALA A 190 -10.01 16.08 -2.84
N ASN A 191 -9.07 16.87 -3.36
CA ASN A 191 -8.75 16.98 -4.77
C ASN A 191 -7.24 16.74 -4.94
N THR A 192 -6.91 15.53 -5.36
CA THR A 192 -5.53 15.06 -5.53
C THR A 192 -4.80 15.78 -6.66
N CYS A 193 -5.50 16.32 -7.67
CA CYS A 193 -4.87 17.09 -8.75
C CYS A 193 -4.24 18.40 -8.25
N ILE A 194 -4.68 18.92 -7.10
CA ILE A 194 -4.17 20.16 -6.51
C ILE A 194 -3.68 19.96 -5.07
N ASN A 195 -3.48 18.70 -4.65
CA ASN A 195 -3.03 18.33 -3.31
C ASN A 195 -3.82 19.02 -2.18
N CYS A 196 -5.14 19.14 -2.35
CA CYS A 196 -5.97 19.94 -1.45
C CYS A 196 -7.04 19.09 -0.77
N PHE A 197 -7.00 19.01 0.56
CA PHE A 197 -8.12 18.44 1.33
C PHE A 197 -8.99 19.54 1.95
N LYS A 198 -10.23 19.17 2.26
CA LYS A 198 -11.20 20.02 2.94
C LYS A 198 -11.72 19.32 4.19
N LEU A 199 -11.45 19.89 5.35
CA LEU A 199 -11.90 19.38 6.64
C LEU A 199 -13.28 19.92 6.99
N THR A 200 -14.11 19.06 7.57
CA THR A 200 -15.41 19.47 8.11
C THR A 200 -15.21 20.27 9.38
N VAL A 201 -15.93 21.40 9.52
CA VAL A 201 -15.88 22.21 10.73
C VAL A 201 -16.75 21.56 11.82
N LEU A 202 -16.09 20.84 12.73
CA LEU A 202 -16.71 20.09 13.82
C LEU A 202 -16.41 20.73 15.18
N LYS A 203 -17.21 20.37 16.20
CA LYS A 203 -17.09 20.95 17.55
C LYS A 203 -16.39 20.03 18.55
N LYS A 204 -16.24 18.75 18.23
CA LYS A 204 -15.70 17.71 19.11
C LYS A 204 -14.68 16.88 18.34
N PHE A 205 -13.60 16.52 19.03
CA PHE A 205 -12.55 15.65 18.47
C PHE A 205 -13.07 14.24 18.13
N GLU A 206 -13.93 13.67 18.97
CA GLU A 206 -14.53 12.34 18.73
C GLU A 206 -15.39 12.27 17.46
N ASP A 207 -15.97 13.40 17.02
CA ASP A 207 -16.72 13.45 15.76
C ASP A 207 -15.79 13.65 14.55
N PHE A 208 -14.57 14.13 14.80
CA PHE A 208 -13.54 14.40 13.79
C PHE A 208 -12.79 13.12 13.39
N LYS A 209 -12.50 12.26 14.37
CA LYS A 209 -11.84 10.96 14.19
C LYS A 209 -12.70 9.98 13.38
#